data_AF-A0A352KKS2-F1
#
_entry.id   AF-A0A352KKS2-F1
#
_cell.length_a   1.000
_cell.length_b   1.000
_cell.length_c   1.000
_cell.angle_alpha   90.00
_cell.angle_beta   90.00
_cell.angle_gamma   90.00
#
_symmetry.space_group_name_H-M   'P 1'
#
loop_
_entity.id
_entity.type
_entity.pdbx_description
1 polymer ?
#
loop_
_entity_poly.entity_id
_entity_poly.type
_entity_poly.pdbx_seq_one_letter_code
_entity_poly.pdbx_strand_id
1 'polypeptide(L)'
;MGNNNPILFVEDVRNANFERSFPAQKLTLAAPDISVEEGAEFNLLGGGQALATEFQAGPEGSRDILLAHLDFEDWQEANESFAIVPGISGMAPFDPMLSPAAESVQGISLGDTFYLEKSLPGLDAGAYAVLPARYALFGGYLVTPEPGTQDLSTERAFSIRGGLPLVAGRIGSYGGFKPRRRQGFVVLDADAVAARGNFIQTELSEFIDETLVRTPKDGGALTIAASNSLQLAGALRTSDTLLGRGSEVDLLGEKITIVANGSNVDVGGIVLTDANLSGLGADSLLVGGHRQLTEEGTALQITAESVRLEPGVKLSLPELLLVATEVEVDASATLKTEIRSTSPPSSTKEEQLTLLQPGALLAVSNRDISFVSDGQLGTTDVALSVADNVQLETSGGTLLLESAGDADIQATLAANGGVLRMGAPLIFLGVVNDLGSVQGLRLDREILSELQGSRLSLRSDNPISVRGALGDSSTNQPLQFAQLEFNAPGLQGNNNADQIALLAADEIQFSNLSSIPLTTHSEKAEVNSKLKLQANQFVQEDGDFYLSGFEAVDLDATRGWHFDGESQLLADGKLNVKTPLITAAAGSQAQVRAQQSLTVATPSTSGPLSEFKSGLGANLI
;
A
#
# COMPACT_ATOMS: atom_id res chain seq x y z
N MET A 1 30.64 -0.19 42.21
CA MET A 1 30.39 0.69 41.06
C MET A 1 30.23 -0.22 39.85
N GLY A 2 28.98 -0.54 39.51
CA GLY A 2 28.66 -1.48 38.44
C GLY A 2 28.63 -0.79 37.09
N ASN A 3 29.37 -1.33 36.13
CA ASN A 3 29.29 -0.93 34.72
C ASN A 3 28.07 -1.61 34.10
N ASN A 4 26.97 -0.87 33.97
CA ASN A 4 25.86 -1.18 33.07
C ASN A 4 26.21 -0.63 31.68
N ASN A 5 27.02 -1.36 30.90
CA ASN A 5 27.03 -1.14 29.47
C ASN A 5 26.01 -2.11 28.85
N PRO A 6 24.91 -1.63 28.23
CA PRO A 6 24.10 -2.50 27.40
C PRO A 6 25.00 -3.06 26.29
N ILE A 7 24.92 -4.36 26.07
CA ILE A 7 25.54 -5.00 24.91
C ILE A 7 24.81 -4.44 23.69
N LEU A 8 25.45 -3.51 23.00
CA LEU A 8 24.99 -2.97 21.73
C LEU A 8 25.51 -3.90 20.64
N PHE A 9 24.62 -4.68 20.05
CA PHE A 9 24.92 -5.35 18.79
C PHE A 9 24.87 -4.29 17.69
N VAL A 10 26.04 -3.74 17.35
CA VAL A 10 26.21 -2.93 16.14
C VAL A 10 26.66 -3.88 15.05
N GLU A 11 25.78 -4.18 14.11
CA GLU A 11 26.17 -4.85 12.88
C GLU A 11 26.86 -3.81 11.98
N ASP A 12 28.20 -3.88 11.90
CA ASP A 12 29.05 -2.91 11.18
C ASP A 12 28.96 -3.07 9.65
N VAL A 13 28.30 -4.13 9.17
CA VAL A 13 28.09 -4.43 7.76
C VAL A 13 26.71 -5.06 7.59
N ARG A 14 25.76 -4.37 6.92
CA ARG A 14 24.50 -4.98 6.47
C ARG A 14 24.85 -6.23 5.66
N ASN A 15 24.67 -7.41 6.23
CA ASN A 15 24.87 -8.65 5.50
C ASN A 15 23.61 -8.88 4.66
N ALA A 16 23.70 -8.70 3.34
CA ALA A 16 22.60 -8.92 2.39
C ALA A 16 21.98 -10.34 2.48
N ASN A 17 22.64 -11.28 3.16
CA ASN A 17 22.11 -12.62 3.40
C ASN A 17 21.17 -12.71 4.63
N PHE A 18 20.98 -11.64 5.39
CA PHE A 18 19.95 -11.54 6.44
C PHE A 18 18.64 -10.91 5.93
N GLU A 19 18.50 -10.67 4.62
CA GLU A 19 17.21 -10.53 3.95
C GLU A 19 16.47 -11.88 3.94
N ARG A 20 16.13 -12.39 5.13
CA ARG A 20 15.00 -13.32 5.25
C ARG A 20 13.77 -12.44 5.10
N SER A 21 13.24 -12.36 3.88
CA SER A 21 11.86 -11.93 3.71
C SER A 21 11.00 -12.71 4.71
N PHE A 22 10.13 -12.02 5.45
CA PHE A 22 9.19 -12.72 6.32
C PHE A 22 8.40 -13.73 5.48
N PRO A 23 8.06 -14.91 6.03
CA PRO A 23 7.20 -15.84 5.33
C PRO A 23 5.93 -15.11 4.85
N ALA A 24 5.79 -14.93 3.54
CA ALA A 24 4.64 -14.28 2.96
C ALA A 24 3.52 -15.31 2.76
N GLN A 25 2.31 -14.99 3.22
CA GLN A 25 1.13 -15.77 2.89
C GLN A 25 0.76 -15.49 1.43
N LYS A 26 1.34 -16.26 0.51
CA LYS A 26 1.14 -16.11 -0.94
C LYS A 26 0.51 -17.37 -1.53
N LEU A 27 -0.57 -17.18 -2.28
CA LEU A 27 -1.19 -18.23 -3.10
C LEU A 27 -1.06 -17.85 -4.57
N THR A 28 -0.69 -18.81 -5.42
CA THR A 28 -0.59 -18.58 -6.87
C THR A 28 -1.31 -19.69 -7.62
N LEU A 29 -2.27 -19.29 -8.45
CA LEU A 29 -2.97 -20.15 -9.41
C LEU A 29 -2.50 -19.76 -10.81
N ALA A 30 -1.94 -20.71 -11.56
CA ALA A 30 -1.45 -20.46 -12.91
C ALA A 30 -1.83 -21.62 -13.82
N ALA A 31 -2.67 -21.36 -14.82
CA ALA A 31 -3.06 -22.30 -15.86
C ALA A 31 -3.64 -21.54 -17.07
N PRO A 32 -3.64 -22.11 -18.29
CA PRO A 32 -4.31 -21.47 -19.43
C PRO A 32 -5.79 -21.20 -19.15
N ASP A 33 -6.47 -22.18 -18.54
CA ASP A 33 -7.89 -22.13 -18.19
C ASP A 33 -8.03 -22.37 -16.69
N ILE A 34 -8.63 -21.43 -15.98
CA ILE A 34 -8.88 -21.52 -14.53
C ILE A 34 -10.38 -21.45 -14.28
N SER A 35 -10.92 -22.44 -13.56
CA SER A 35 -12.27 -22.37 -12.99
C SER A 35 -12.22 -22.40 -11.48
N VAL A 36 -12.65 -21.31 -10.85
CA VAL A 36 -12.94 -21.21 -9.42
C VAL A 36 -14.45 -21.28 -9.27
N GLU A 37 -14.93 -22.42 -8.78
CA GLU A 37 -16.37 -22.69 -8.64
C GLU A 37 -16.97 -22.04 -7.39
N GLU A 38 -18.30 -21.90 -7.38
CA GLU A 38 -19.04 -21.40 -6.24
C GLU A 38 -18.78 -22.24 -4.98
N GLY A 39 -18.53 -21.56 -3.86
CA GLY A 39 -18.18 -22.20 -2.57
C GLY A 39 -16.69 -22.47 -2.39
N ALA A 40 -15.84 -22.17 -3.38
CA ALA A 40 -14.39 -22.13 -3.17
C ALA A 40 -14.00 -20.92 -2.30
N GLU A 41 -13.20 -21.17 -1.27
CA GLU A 41 -12.70 -20.13 -0.36
C GLU A 41 -11.18 -20.04 -0.39
N PHE A 42 -10.66 -18.82 -0.54
CA PHE A 42 -9.25 -18.50 -0.36
C PHE A 42 -9.03 -17.93 1.04
N ASN A 43 -8.23 -18.61 1.86
CA ASN A 43 -7.87 -18.11 3.18
C ASN A 43 -6.59 -17.26 3.11
N LEU A 44 -6.77 -15.94 3.03
CA LEU A 44 -5.69 -14.93 3.10
C LEU A 44 -5.74 -14.12 4.39
N LEU A 45 -6.39 -14.65 5.44
CA LEU A 45 -6.55 -13.94 6.70
C LEU A 45 -5.19 -13.68 7.36
N GLY A 46 -4.92 -12.40 7.61
CA GLY A 46 -3.86 -11.94 8.49
C GLY A 46 -4.31 -11.84 9.95
N GLY A 47 -3.67 -10.95 10.69
CA GLY A 47 -3.97 -10.68 12.10
C GLY A 47 -3.16 -11.50 13.10
N GLY A 48 -2.13 -12.19 12.62
CA GLY A 48 -1.13 -12.84 13.47
C GLY A 48 -0.07 -11.86 13.96
N GLN A 49 0.87 -12.39 14.74
CA GLN A 49 2.05 -11.69 15.21
C GLN A 49 3.26 -12.63 15.11
N ALA A 50 4.44 -12.06 14.84
CA ALA A 50 5.70 -12.77 14.94
C ALA A 50 6.37 -12.39 16.26
N LEU A 51 6.80 -13.41 16.99
CA LEU A 51 7.43 -13.27 18.31
C LEU A 51 8.76 -14.02 18.31
N ALA A 52 9.80 -13.36 18.80
CA ALA A 52 11.02 -14.03 19.24
C ALA A 52 10.87 -14.44 20.70
N THR A 53 11.46 -15.57 21.08
CA THR A 53 11.45 -16.04 22.47
C THR A 53 12.85 -16.39 22.94
N GLU A 54 13.27 -15.80 24.04
CA GLU A 54 14.57 -16.04 24.68
C GLU A 54 14.36 -16.61 26.09
N PHE A 55 15.07 -17.70 26.40
CA PHE A 55 15.15 -18.18 27.78
C PHE A 55 16.35 -17.57 28.48
N GLN A 56 16.14 -17.00 29.66
CA GLN A 56 17.20 -16.47 30.51
C GLN A 56 17.30 -17.28 31.81
N ALA A 57 18.47 -17.88 32.04
CA ALA A 57 18.71 -18.57 33.31
C ALA A 57 18.73 -17.58 34.48
N GLY A 58 17.99 -17.89 35.54
CA GLY A 58 17.86 -17.02 36.72
C GLY A 58 17.34 -17.76 37.96
N PRO A 59 17.04 -17.01 39.05
CA PRO A 59 16.54 -17.59 40.30
C PRO A 59 15.23 -18.37 40.15
N GLU A 60 14.43 -18.04 39.13
CA GLU A 60 13.13 -18.66 38.82
C GLU A 60 13.26 -19.94 37.95
N GLY A 61 14.44 -20.19 37.40
CA GLY A 61 14.72 -21.38 36.59
C GLY A 61 16.07 -21.30 35.91
N SER A 62 16.88 -22.36 36.03
CA SER A 62 18.21 -22.44 35.42
C SER A 62 18.25 -23.31 34.15
N ARG A 63 17.10 -23.84 33.72
CA ARG A 63 16.96 -24.73 32.55
C ARG A 63 15.73 -24.33 31.74
N ASP A 64 15.87 -24.35 30.42
CA ASP A 64 14.75 -24.16 29.51
C ASP A 64 13.91 -25.45 29.46
N ILE A 65 12.71 -25.40 30.04
CA ILE A 65 11.76 -26.52 30.07
C ILE A 65 10.91 -26.66 28.79
N LEU A 66 11.14 -25.81 27.78
CA LEU A 66 10.44 -25.76 26.50
C LEU A 66 11.36 -26.09 25.32
N LEU A 67 12.67 -26.10 25.53
CA LEU A 67 13.64 -26.54 24.54
C LEU A 67 13.97 -28.02 24.65
N ALA A 68 13.98 -28.64 23.49
CA ALA A 68 14.97 -29.63 23.12
C ALA A 68 16.36 -28.95 23.18
N HIS A 69 17.21 -29.30 24.15
CA HIS A 69 18.54 -28.71 24.24
C HIS A 69 19.39 -29.14 23.04
N LEU A 70 19.74 -28.20 22.17
CA LEU A 70 20.79 -28.34 21.15
C LEU A 70 21.93 -27.40 21.56
N ASP A 71 22.82 -27.85 22.46
CA ASP A 71 24.25 -27.67 22.22
C ASP A 71 25.20 -28.38 23.23
N PHE A 72 26.34 -28.74 22.62
CA PHE A 72 27.64 -29.27 23.01
C PHE A 72 27.91 -29.81 24.43
N GLU A 73 28.23 -31.11 24.43
CA GLU A 73 29.00 -31.83 25.45
C GLU A 73 28.28 -32.09 26.78
N ASP A 74 27.69 -33.29 26.82
CA ASP A 74 27.21 -34.01 27.98
C ASP A 74 25.84 -33.57 28.54
N TRP A 75 24.93 -34.56 28.59
CA TRP A 75 23.59 -34.55 29.20
C TRP A 75 22.44 -33.99 28.33
N GLN A 76 22.07 -34.74 27.28
CA GLN A 76 20.70 -34.69 26.73
C GLN A 76 19.72 -35.31 27.74
N GLU A 77 18.96 -34.51 28.48
CA GLU A 77 17.66 -34.95 29.01
C GLU A 77 16.60 -34.57 27.98
N ALA A 78 16.19 -35.53 27.15
CA ALA A 78 15.11 -35.33 26.20
C ALA A 78 13.85 -34.88 26.94
N ASN A 79 13.31 -33.73 26.56
CA ASN A 79 12.03 -33.27 27.06
C ASN A 79 10.91 -33.81 26.16
N GLU A 80 10.26 -34.89 26.58
CA GLU A 80 9.09 -35.47 25.88
C GLU A 80 7.84 -34.57 25.94
N SER A 81 7.94 -33.38 26.53
CA SER A 81 6.82 -32.44 26.56
C SER A 81 6.51 -31.87 25.19
N PHE A 82 5.24 -31.59 24.95
CA PHE A 82 4.75 -30.94 23.75
C PHE A 82 3.72 -29.88 24.11
N ALA A 83 3.37 -29.02 23.17
CA ALA A 83 2.32 -28.04 23.36
C ALA A 83 1.02 -28.51 22.71
N ILE A 84 -0.09 -28.15 23.34
CA ILE A 84 -1.42 -28.15 22.72
C ILE A 84 -2.00 -26.74 22.82
N VAL A 85 -2.61 -26.26 21.74
CA VAL A 85 -3.22 -24.92 21.69
C VAL A 85 -4.71 -25.07 21.44
N PRO A 86 -5.59 -24.47 22.27
CA PRO A 86 -7.02 -24.45 22.01
C PRO A 86 -7.35 -24.00 20.59
N GLY A 87 -8.22 -24.75 19.90
CA GLY A 87 -8.60 -24.47 18.51
C GLY A 87 -7.68 -25.06 17.43
N ILE A 88 -6.49 -25.56 17.78
CA ILE A 88 -5.60 -26.26 16.83
C ILE A 88 -5.77 -27.77 17.00
N SER A 89 -6.30 -28.41 15.95
CA SER A 89 -6.52 -29.86 15.91
C SER A 89 -6.12 -30.45 14.55
N GLY A 90 -5.87 -31.75 14.50
CA GLY A 90 -5.46 -32.43 13.28
C GLY A 90 -3.95 -32.38 13.07
N MET A 91 -3.51 -32.02 11.86
CA MET A 91 -2.08 -31.81 11.61
C MET A 91 -1.64 -30.45 12.14
N ALA A 92 -0.60 -30.43 12.97
CA ALA A 92 -0.01 -29.20 13.45
C ALA A 92 0.59 -28.38 12.28
N PRO A 93 0.52 -27.04 12.32
CA PRO A 93 1.33 -26.19 11.47
C PRO A 93 2.82 -26.53 11.61
N PHE A 94 3.55 -26.51 10.50
CA PHE A 94 4.99 -26.75 10.50
C PHE A 94 5.75 -25.47 10.83
N ASP A 95 6.61 -25.54 11.85
CA ASP A 95 7.50 -24.46 12.24
C ASP A 95 8.93 -24.83 11.78
N PRO A 96 9.48 -24.15 10.76
CA PRO A 96 10.81 -24.49 10.24
C PRO A 96 11.94 -24.41 11.26
N MET A 97 11.77 -23.62 12.34
CA MET A 97 12.75 -23.46 13.40
C MET A 97 12.55 -24.49 14.52
N LEU A 98 11.30 -24.70 14.95
CA LEU A 98 11.00 -25.52 16.13
C LEU A 98 10.66 -26.97 15.80
N SER A 99 10.02 -27.25 14.66
CA SER A 99 9.59 -28.61 14.29
C SER A 99 10.75 -29.61 14.12
N PRO A 100 11.89 -29.27 13.46
CA PRO A 100 13.01 -30.21 13.35
C PRO A 100 13.64 -30.59 14.70
N ALA A 101 13.73 -29.65 15.64
CA ALA A 101 14.21 -29.91 17.00
C ALA A 101 13.19 -30.75 17.79
N ALA A 102 11.90 -30.47 17.62
CA ALA A 102 10.83 -31.26 18.23
C ALA A 102 10.85 -32.72 17.76
N GLU A 103 11.06 -32.97 16.47
CA GLU A 103 11.14 -34.33 15.93
C GLU A 103 12.38 -35.07 16.44
N SER A 104 13.55 -34.45 16.34
CA SER A 104 14.83 -35.11 16.67
C SER A 104 15.05 -35.36 18.16
N VAL A 105 14.49 -34.52 19.05
CA VAL A 105 14.77 -34.56 20.50
C VAL A 105 13.54 -34.92 21.32
N GLN A 106 12.34 -34.48 20.92
CA GLN A 106 11.09 -34.74 21.66
C GLN A 106 10.32 -35.94 21.09
N GLY A 107 10.75 -36.47 19.94
CA GLY A 107 10.09 -37.58 19.26
C GLY A 107 8.72 -37.21 18.67
N ILE A 108 8.44 -35.91 18.51
CA ILE A 108 7.17 -35.38 17.98
C ILE A 108 7.21 -35.43 16.46
N SER A 109 6.29 -36.17 15.85
CA SER A 109 6.17 -36.29 14.39
C SER A 109 5.07 -35.39 13.83
N LEU A 110 5.24 -34.94 12.58
CA LEU A 110 4.18 -34.30 11.81
C LEU A 110 2.94 -35.21 11.76
N GLY A 111 1.80 -34.66 12.18
CA GLY A 111 0.54 -35.40 12.27
C GLY A 111 0.29 -36.10 13.61
N ASP A 112 1.17 -35.97 14.60
CA ASP A 112 0.87 -36.43 15.96
C ASP A 112 -0.31 -35.64 16.55
N THR A 113 -1.16 -36.36 17.28
CA THR A 113 -2.37 -35.82 17.91
C THR A 113 -2.44 -36.23 19.37
N PHE A 114 -3.00 -35.35 20.20
CA PHE A 114 -3.26 -35.62 21.60
C PHE A 114 -4.77 -35.59 21.85
N TYR A 115 -5.31 -36.65 22.45
CA TYR A 115 -6.70 -36.68 22.89
C TYR A 115 -6.77 -36.51 24.41
N LEU A 116 -7.32 -35.39 24.86
CA LEU A 116 -7.60 -35.10 26.26
C LEU A 116 -8.94 -35.73 26.66
N GLU A 117 -8.93 -36.62 27.65
CA GLU A 117 -10.14 -37.37 28.05
C GLU A 117 -11.14 -36.53 28.87
N LYS A 118 -10.70 -35.44 29.49
CA LYS A 118 -11.50 -34.63 30.41
C LYS A 118 -11.07 -33.17 30.35
N SER A 119 -12.05 -32.25 30.32
CA SER A 119 -11.78 -30.82 30.33
C SER A 119 -11.07 -30.39 31.62
N LEU A 120 -10.14 -29.46 31.45
CA LEU A 120 -9.49 -28.69 32.49
C LEU A 120 -10.01 -27.24 32.46
N PRO A 121 -9.80 -26.44 33.52
CA PRO A 121 -10.09 -25.01 33.44
C PRO A 121 -9.38 -24.38 32.24
N GLY A 122 -10.13 -23.76 31.33
CA GLY A 122 -9.60 -23.11 30.13
C GLY A 122 -9.18 -24.05 28.98
N LEU A 123 -9.40 -25.37 29.10
CA LEU A 123 -9.01 -26.35 28.09
C LEU A 123 -10.03 -27.49 27.99
N ASP A 124 -10.74 -27.59 26.88
CA ASP A 124 -11.81 -28.58 26.70
C ASP A 124 -11.27 -30.00 26.43
N ALA A 125 -12.03 -31.03 26.82
CA ALA A 125 -11.76 -32.39 26.37
C ALA A 125 -11.88 -32.47 24.83
N GLY A 126 -10.95 -33.14 24.16
CA GLY A 126 -10.96 -33.18 22.71
C GLY A 126 -9.64 -33.62 22.09
N ALA A 127 -9.62 -33.63 20.76
CA ALA A 127 -8.41 -33.87 19.99
C ALA A 127 -7.69 -32.55 19.71
N TYR A 128 -6.38 -32.55 19.92
CA TYR A 128 -5.47 -31.45 19.70
C TYR A 128 -4.36 -31.91 18.76
N ALA A 129 -3.82 -30.99 17.97
CA ALA A 129 -2.56 -31.23 17.28
C ALA A 129 -1.41 -31.16 18.30
N VAL A 130 -0.36 -31.96 18.10
CA VAL A 130 0.86 -31.90 18.92
C VAL A 130 1.81 -30.90 18.29
N LEU A 131 2.12 -29.81 19.01
CA LEU A 131 3.03 -28.76 18.59
C LEU A 131 4.35 -28.81 19.39
N PRO A 132 5.45 -28.19 18.89
CA PRO A 132 6.65 -27.98 19.69
C PRO A 132 6.33 -27.34 21.05
N ALA A 133 7.00 -27.78 22.12
CA ALA A 133 6.69 -27.39 23.50
C ALA A 133 6.61 -25.86 23.73
N ARG A 134 7.40 -25.09 23.00
CA ARG A 134 7.47 -23.63 23.08
C ARG A 134 6.15 -22.92 22.76
N TYR A 135 5.25 -23.56 22.00
CA TYR A 135 3.90 -23.03 21.74
C TYR A 135 3.02 -22.93 23.01
N ALA A 136 3.42 -23.54 24.13
CA ALA A 136 2.78 -23.33 25.42
C ALA A 136 2.81 -21.86 25.89
N LEU A 137 3.77 -21.05 25.41
CA LEU A 137 3.88 -19.62 25.72
C LEU A 137 2.86 -18.74 24.97
N PHE A 138 2.23 -19.27 23.91
CA PHE A 138 1.38 -18.49 23.00
C PHE A 138 -0.09 -18.90 23.11
N GLY A 139 -0.63 -18.87 24.33
CA GLY A 139 -2.01 -19.29 24.63
C GLY A 139 -2.23 -20.80 24.63
N GLY A 140 -1.14 -21.58 24.64
CA GLY A 140 -1.16 -23.03 24.72
C GLY A 140 -0.98 -23.58 26.14
N TYR A 141 -0.88 -24.90 26.20
CA TYR A 141 -0.58 -25.67 27.40
C TYR A 141 0.60 -26.59 27.14
N LEU A 142 1.53 -26.67 28.09
CA LEU A 142 2.61 -27.64 28.08
C LEU A 142 2.10 -28.97 28.62
N VAL A 143 2.24 -30.03 27.83
CA VAL A 143 1.80 -31.39 28.17
C VAL A 143 3.01 -32.28 28.29
N THR A 144 3.24 -32.83 29.47
CA THR A 144 4.38 -33.70 29.78
C THR A 144 3.87 -35.11 30.10
N PRO A 145 4.33 -36.16 29.38
CA PRO A 145 4.01 -37.54 29.73
C PRO A 145 4.51 -37.89 31.14
N GLU A 146 3.66 -38.51 31.98
CA GLU A 146 4.06 -38.98 33.32
C GLU A 146 4.35 -40.49 33.27
N PRO A 147 5.59 -40.95 33.48
CA PRO A 147 5.92 -42.37 33.47
C PRO A 147 5.16 -43.17 34.54
N GLY A 148 4.87 -44.45 34.25
CA GLY A 148 4.24 -45.36 35.21
C GLY A 148 2.73 -45.16 35.43
N THR A 149 2.08 -44.30 34.64
CA THR A 149 0.64 -43.97 34.75
C THR A 149 -0.23 -44.63 33.67
N GLN A 150 0.22 -45.77 33.14
CA GLN A 150 -0.50 -46.46 32.08
C GLN A 150 -1.89 -46.92 32.54
N ASP A 151 -2.87 -46.81 31.64
CA ASP A 151 -4.28 -47.11 31.87
C ASP A 151 -4.94 -46.28 33.00
N LEU A 152 -4.47 -45.04 33.19
CA LEU A 152 -5.04 -44.08 34.15
C LEU A 152 -6.57 -43.93 33.99
N SER A 153 -7.28 -43.92 35.13
CA SER A 153 -8.74 -43.72 35.16
C SER A 153 -9.14 -42.29 34.82
N THR A 154 -10.25 -42.12 34.12
CA THR A 154 -10.79 -40.79 33.72
C THR A 154 -11.64 -40.12 34.79
N GLU A 155 -11.98 -40.82 35.89
CA GLU A 155 -12.93 -40.35 36.89
C GLU A 155 -12.33 -39.31 37.86
N ARG A 156 -11.00 -39.23 37.99
CA ARG A 156 -10.31 -38.25 38.85
C ARG A 156 -9.05 -37.73 38.18
N ALA A 157 -8.91 -36.40 38.10
CA ALA A 157 -7.59 -35.79 37.92
C ALA A 157 -6.84 -35.97 39.24
N PHE A 158 -5.61 -36.43 39.18
CA PHE A 158 -4.77 -36.60 40.37
C PHE A 158 -3.83 -35.40 40.47
N SER A 159 -3.45 -35.00 41.68
CA SER A 159 -2.30 -34.11 41.85
C SER A 159 -1.09 -34.96 42.18
N ILE A 160 0.00 -34.81 41.41
CA ILE A 160 1.29 -35.39 41.78
C ILE A 160 1.92 -34.61 42.94
N ARG A 161 2.97 -35.17 43.56
CA ARG A 161 3.70 -34.54 44.67
C ARG A 161 4.27 -33.20 44.18
N GLY A 162 3.63 -32.09 44.56
CA GLY A 162 3.92 -30.74 44.02
C GLY A 162 2.70 -29.99 43.49
N GLY A 163 1.50 -30.58 43.51
CA GLY A 163 0.24 -29.88 43.23
C GLY A 163 -0.13 -29.77 41.75
N LEU A 164 0.66 -30.32 40.84
CA LEU A 164 0.40 -30.25 39.39
C LEU A 164 -0.74 -31.19 38.97
N PRO A 165 -1.63 -30.74 38.05
CA PRO A 165 -2.74 -31.55 37.60
C PRO A 165 -2.26 -32.67 36.65
N LEU A 166 -2.52 -33.92 37.03
CA LEU A 166 -2.31 -35.13 36.25
C LEU A 166 -3.64 -35.56 35.62
N VAL A 167 -3.70 -35.62 34.29
CA VAL A 167 -4.88 -35.99 33.49
C VAL A 167 -4.64 -37.22 32.65
N ALA A 168 -5.71 -37.94 32.33
CA ALA A 168 -5.65 -39.04 31.38
C ALA A 168 -5.73 -38.51 29.94
N GLY A 169 -4.84 -39.00 29.08
CA GLY A 169 -4.80 -38.67 27.67
C GLY A 169 -4.30 -39.82 26.79
N ARG A 170 -4.27 -39.59 25.49
CA ARG A 170 -3.80 -40.54 24.46
C ARG A 170 -3.03 -39.80 23.37
N ILE A 171 -1.83 -40.27 23.02
CA ILE A 171 -1.08 -39.79 21.84
C ILE A 171 -1.41 -40.71 20.66
N GLY A 172 -1.94 -40.16 19.58
CA GLY A 172 -2.23 -40.87 18.33
C GLY A 172 -1.71 -40.10 17.13
N SER A 173 -2.19 -40.46 15.94
CA SER A 173 -1.84 -39.79 14.70
C SER A 173 -3.09 -39.35 13.93
N TYR A 174 -2.96 -38.26 13.19
CA TYR A 174 -4.01 -37.72 12.33
C TYR A 174 -4.37 -38.72 11.23
N GLY A 175 -5.68 -38.96 11.03
CA GLY A 175 -6.19 -40.00 10.13
C GLY A 175 -5.93 -41.44 10.61
N GLY A 176 -5.20 -41.62 11.72
CA GLY A 176 -4.92 -42.92 12.33
C GLY A 176 -6.01 -43.40 13.28
N PHE A 177 -5.86 -44.63 13.77
CA PHE A 177 -6.76 -45.17 14.78
C PHE A 177 -6.52 -44.52 16.15
N LYS A 178 -7.60 -44.19 16.86
CA LYS A 178 -7.52 -43.73 18.24
C LYS A 178 -6.82 -44.81 19.11
N PRO A 179 -5.70 -44.49 19.77
CA PRO A 179 -4.97 -45.45 20.59
C PRO A 179 -5.85 -46.02 21.71
N ARG A 180 -5.71 -47.32 21.99
CA ARG A 180 -6.56 -48.02 22.97
C ARG A 180 -6.17 -47.71 24.42
N ARG A 181 -4.86 -47.55 24.70
CA ARG A 181 -4.34 -47.39 26.07
C ARG A 181 -4.22 -45.91 26.42
N ARG A 182 -4.56 -45.58 27.67
CA ARG A 182 -4.43 -44.24 28.22
C ARG A 182 -3.11 -44.12 28.98
N GLN A 183 -2.61 -42.90 29.11
CA GLN A 183 -1.49 -42.55 29.97
C GLN A 183 -1.81 -41.27 30.73
N GLY A 184 -1.14 -41.04 31.86
CA GLY A 184 -1.19 -39.78 32.60
C GLY A 184 -0.26 -38.72 32.01
N PHE A 185 -0.74 -37.48 32.00
CA PHE A 185 0.00 -36.32 31.51
C PHE A 185 -0.13 -35.18 32.51
N VAL A 186 0.98 -34.49 32.79
CA VAL A 186 0.97 -33.22 33.49
C VAL A 186 0.66 -32.13 32.49
N VAL A 187 -0.27 -31.23 32.82
CA VAL A 187 -0.66 -30.12 31.95
C VAL A 187 -0.43 -28.80 32.68
N LEU A 188 0.36 -27.92 32.09
CA LEU A 188 0.66 -26.58 32.63
C LEU A 188 0.14 -25.52 31.67
N ASP A 189 -0.51 -24.50 32.20
CA ASP A 189 -0.83 -23.27 31.45
C ASP A 189 0.41 -22.37 31.30
N ALA A 190 0.27 -21.30 30.52
CA ALA A 190 1.35 -20.35 30.27
C ALA A 190 1.91 -19.73 31.56
N ASP A 191 1.06 -19.42 32.54
CA ASP A 191 1.47 -18.83 33.83
C ASP A 191 2.32 -19.83 34.64
N ALA A 192 1.92 -21.11 34.69
CA ALA A 192 2.66 -22.16 35.36
C ALA A 192 3.98 -22.51 34.66
N VAL A 193 4.05 -22.34 33.33
CA VAL A 193 5.29 -22.43 32.56
C VAL A 193 6.22 -21.25 32.86
N ALA A 194 5.70 -20.02 32.85
CA ALA A 194 6.45 -18.81 33.17
C ALA A 194 6.98 -18.81 34.61
N ALA A 195 6.26 -19.41 35.56
CA ALA A 195 6.73 -19.57 36.94
C ALA A 195 7.92 -20.54 37.11
N ARG A 196 8.35 -21.23 36.04
CA ARG A 196 9.41 -22.25 36.04
C ARG A 196 10.64 -21.87 35.22
N GLY A 197 10.63 -20.69 34.60
CA GLY A 197 11.72 -20.19 33.79
C GLY A 197 11.43 -18.78 33.29
N ASN A 198 12.47 -17.96 33.14
CA ASN A 198 12.31 -16.62 32.60
C ASN A 198 12.33 -16.68 31.07
N PHE A 199 11.18 -16.41 30.44
CA PHE A 199 11.03 -16.38 28.99
C PHE A 199 10.67 -14.97 28.54
N ILE A 200 11.61 -14.33 27.85
CA ILE A 200 11.40 -13.01 27.25
C ILE A 200 10.75 -13.22 25.89
N GLN A 201 9.63 -12.55 25.65
CA GLN A 201 8.98 -12.49 24.34
C GLN A 201 9.23 -11.11 23.76
N THR A 202 9.67 -11.05 22.52
CA THR A 202 9.91 -9.77 21.82
C THR A 202 9.10 -9.75 20.54
N GLU A 203 8.28 -8.72 20.37
CA GLU A 203 7.45 -8.53 19.19
C GLU A 203 8.26 -8.12 17.98
N LEU A 204 7.82 -8.55 16.80
CA LEU A 204 8.49 -8.20 15.56
C LEU A 204 8.60 -6.69 15.36
N SER A 205 7.56 -5.94 15.75
CA SER A 205 7.52 -4.47 15.70
C SER A 205 8.61 -3.77 16.51
N GLU A 206 9.30 -4.46 17.44
CA GLU A 206 10.45 -3.90 18.14
C GLU A 206 11.72 -3.88 17.28
N PHE A 207 11.78 -4.72 16.23
CA PHE A 207 12.95 -4.89 15.38
C PHE A 207 12.81 -4.26 14.00
N ILE A 208 11.58 -4.13 13.50
CA ILE A 208 11.32 -3.62 12.15
C ILE A 208 10.26 -2.52 12.16
N ASP A 209 10.36 -1.61 11.20
CA ASP A 209 9.24 -0.74 10.86
C ASP A 209 8.23 -1.52 10.02
N GLU A 210 7.14 -1.96 10.63
CA GLU A 210 6.07 -2.74 9.97
C GLU A 210 5.37 -1.96 8.84
N THR A 211 5.58 -0.64 8.74
CA THR A 211 5.05 0.15 7.62
C THR A 211 5.75 -0.19 6.30
N LEU A 212 7.02 -0.56 6.35
CA LEU A 212 7.86 -0.82 5.17
C LEU A 212 7.78 -2.25 4.66
N VAL A 213 7.29 -3.20 5.46
CA VAL A 213 7.28 -4.63 5.09
C VAL A 213 6.00 -5.33 5.49
N ARG A 214 5.56 -6.31 4.70
CA ARG A 214 4.43 -7.18 5.05
C ARG A 214 4.77 -8.09 6.22
N THR A 215 3.93 -8.08 7.25
CA THR A 215 4.07 -8.86 8.48
C THR A 215 2.93 -9.87 8.62
N PRO A 216 2.99 -10.84 9.56
CA PRO A 216 1.87 -11.75 9.83
C PRO A 216 0.56 -11.07 10.23
N LYS A 217 0.61 -9.77 10.58
CA LYS A 217 -0.56 -8.94 10.87
C LYS A 217 -1.36 -8.63 9.60
N ASP A 218 -0.69 -8.57 8.45
CA ASP A 218 -1.28 -8.24 7.17
C ASP A 218 -1.94 -9.45 6.50
N GLY A 219 -2.94 -9.18 5.67
CA GLY A 219 -3.55 -10.19 4.81
C GLY A 219 -2.55 -10.74 3.79
N GLY A 220 -2.78 -11.98 3.38
CA GLY A 220 -2.03 -12.64 2.32
C GLY A 220 -2.31 -12.07 0.92
N ALA A 221 -1.52 -12.53 -0.05
CA ALA A 221 -1.63 -12.18 -1.46
C ALA A 221 -2.07 -13.40 -2.29
N LEU A 222 -2.97 -13.18 -3.25
CA LEU A 222 -3.42 -14.17 -4.22
C LEU A 222 -3.12 -13.68 -5.63
N THR A 223 -2.33 -14.45 -6.37
CA THR A 223 -2.09 -14.22 -7.80
C THR A 223 -2.87 -15.26 -8.61
N ILE A 224 -3.72 -14.81 -9.53
CA ILE A 224 -4.42 -15.66 -10.49
C ILE A 224 -3.93 -15.30 -11.89
N ALA A 225 -3.21 -16.20 -12.53
CA ALA A 225 -2.67 -16.04 -13.87
C ALA A 225 -3.38 -17.01 -14.83
N ALA A 226 -4.33 -16.47 -15.59
CA ALA A 226 -5.03 -17.17 -16.66
C ALA A 226 -4.61 -16.62 -18.03
N SER A 227 -4.58 -17.45 -19.06
CA SER A 227 -4.19 -17.01 -20.41
C SER A 227 -5.35 -17.05 -21.41
N ASN A 228 -6.25 -18.02 -21.28
CA ASN A 228 -7.37 -18.22 -22.20
C ASN A 228 -8.71 -17.89 -21.53
N SER A 229 -8.96 -18.43 -20.32
CA SER A 229 -10.22 -18.26 -19.62
C SER A 229 -10.07 -18.25 -18.11
N LEU A 230 -10.90 -17.45 -17.44
CA LEU A 230 -11.01 -17.38 -15.99
C LEU A 230 -12.49 -17.31 -15.59
N GLN A 231 -13.00 -18.37 -14.97
CA GLN A 231 -14.25 -18.34 -14.24
C GLN A 231 -13.94 -18.08 -12.76
N LEU A 232 -14.46 -16.99 -12.20
CA LEU A 232 -14.17 -16.56 -10.83
C LEU A 232 -15.45 -16.48 -9.99
N ALA A 233 -15.88 -17.60 -9.42
CA ALA A 233 -17.06 -17.68 -8.54
C ALA A 233 -16.72 -17.98 -7.06
N GLY A 234 -15.44 -17.89 -6.69
CA GLY A 234 -14.98 -18.05 -5.30
C GLY A 234 -14.94 -16.71 -4.54
N ALA A 235 -14.61 -16.81 -3.25
CA ALA A 235 -14.45 -15.65 -2.36
C ALA A 235 -13.21 -15.77 -1.48
N LEU A 236 -12.69 -14.65 -1.00
CA LEU A 236 -11.73 -14.62 0.10
C LEU A 236 -12.47 -14.77 1.43
N ARG A 237 -11.83 -15.45 2.37
CA ARG A 237 -12.23 -15.34 3.77
C ARG A 237 -11.89 -13.94 4.27
N THR A 238 -12.91 -13.19 4.64
CA THR A 238 -12.78 -11.85 5.18
C THR A 238 -12.75 -11.87 6.71
N SER A 239 -12.09 -10.87 7.30
CA SER A 239 -12.15 -10.58 8.73
C SER A 239 -12.87 -9.27 8.94
N ASP A 240 -13.78 -9.21 9.90
CA ASP A 240 -14.48 -7.97 10.28
C ASP A 240 -13.53 -6.96 10.95
N THR A 241 -12.34 -7.40 11.37
CA THR A 241 -11.30 -6.55 11.96
C THR A 241 -10.00 -6.72 11.19
N LEU A 242 -9.62 -5.70 10.42
CA LEU A 242 -8.29 -5.58 9.85
C LEU A 242 -7.35 -5.07 10.96
N LEU A 243 -6.33 -5.87 11.29
CA LEU A 243 -5.28 -5.46 12.22
C LEU A 243 -4.08 -4.85 11.49
N GLY A 244 -3.85 -5.23 10.23
CA GLY A 244 -2.81 -4.69 9.34
C GLY A 244 -3.36 -4.29 7.97
N ARG A 245 -2.51 -4.30 6.95
CA ARG A 245 -2.92 -4.23 5.54
C ARG A 245 -3.85 -5.38 5.22
N GLY A 246 -4.81 -5.12 4.34
CA GLY A 246 -5.72 -6.15 3.86
C GLY A 246 -5.06 -7.13 2.89
N SER A 247 -5.90 -8.06 2.44
CA SER A 247 -5.63 -9.02 1.39
C SER A 247 -5.42 -8.36 0.03
N GLU A 248 -4.45 -8.87 -0.71
CA GLU A 248 -4.17 -8.42 -2.09
C GLU A 248 -4.54 -9.52 -3.08
N VAL A 249 -5.17 -9.12 -4.18
CA VAL A 249 -5.41 -10.00 -5.33
C VAL A 249 -4.85 -9.36 -6.59
N ASP A 250 -4.08 -10.15 -7.34
CA ASP A 250 -3.56 -9.81 -8.66
C ASP A 250 -4.19 -10.74 -9.71
N LEU A 251 -4.90 -10.16 -10.68
CA LEU A 251 -5.48 -10.88 -11.82
C LEU A 251 -4.67 -10.60 -13.08
N LEU A 252 -4.00 -11.62 -13.60
CA LEU A 252 -3.13 -11.54 -14.76
C LEU A 252 -3.80 -12.19 -15.97
N GLY A 253 -3.62 -11.54 -17.13
CA GLY A 253 -4.09 -11.97 -18.44
C GLY A 253 -3.65 -10.98 -19.51
N GLU A 254 -3.64 -11.41 -20.78
CA GLU A 254 -3.24 -10.54 -21.90
C GLU A 254 -4.32 -9.51 -22.24
N LYS A 255 -5.59 -9.94 -22.25
CA LYS A 255 -6.78 -9.10 -22.51
C LYS A 255 -7.84 -9.44 -21.49
N ILE A 256 -8.23 -8.45 -20.69
CA ILE A 256 -9.21 -8.61 -19.62
C ILE A 256 -10.35 -7.63 -19.86
N THR A 257 -11.58 -8.14 -19.98
CA THR A 257 -12.78 -7.32 -20.04
C THR A 257 -13.65 -7.57 -18.82
N ILE A 258 -14.11 -6.49 -18.20
CA ILE A 258 -15.03 -6.49 -17.06
C ILE A 258 -16.38 -6.02 -17.57
N VAL A 259 -17.43 -6.82 -17.30
CA VAL A 259 -18.79 -6.54 -17.75
C VAL A 259 -19.74 -6.43 -16.56
N ALA A 260 -20.84 -5.70 -16.73
CA ALA A 260 -21.92 -5.71 -15.75
C ALA A 260 -22.50 -7.13 -15.60
N ASN A 261 -22.85 -7.52 -14.38
CA ASN A 261 -23.42 -8.83 -14.13
C ASN A 261 -24.69 -9.08 -14.97
N GLY A 262 -24.76 -10.24 -15.62
CA GLY A 262 -25.85 -10.61 -16.53
C GLY A 262 -25.68 -10.09 -17.97
N SER A 263 -24.64 -9.31 -18.26
CA SER A 263 -24.22 -9.00 -19.62
C SER A 263 -23.58 -10.22 -20.28
N ASN A 264 -23.83 -10.38 -21.57
CA ASN A 264 -23.20 -11.43 -22.38
C ASN A 264 -22.49 -10.76 -23.55
N VAL A 265 -21.20 -10.50 -23.37
CA VAL A 265 -20.33 -9.85 -24.35
C VAL A 265 -19.21 -10.83 -24.68
N ASP A 266 -19.07 -11.16 -25.96
CA ASP A 266 -17.96 -11.96 -26.47
C ASP A 266 -16.93 -11.01 -27.11
N VAL A 267 -15.86 -10.75 -26.37
CA VAL A 267 -14.82 -9.76 -26.70
C VAL A 267 -13.44 -10.40 -26.92
N GLY A 268 -13.35 -11.72 -26.79
CA GLY A 268 -12.07 -12.43 -26.76
C GLY A 268 -11.25 -12.13 -25.49
N GLY A 269 -10.41 -13.09 -25.09
CA GLY A 269 -9.66 -12.99 -23.83
C GLY A 269 -10.51 -13.35 -22.60
N ILE A 270 -10.08 -12.86 -21.44
CA ILE A 270 -10.73 -13.13 -20.15
C ILE A 270 -11.90 -12.17 -19.97
N VAL A 271 -13.08 -12.71 -19.64
CA VAL A 271 -14.28 -11.92 -19.29
C VAL A 271 -14.62 -12.15 -17.83
N LEU A 272 -14.69 -11.08 -17.05
CA LEU A 272 -15.06 -11.08 -15.63
C LEU A 272 -16.31 -10.23 -15.42
N THR A 273 -17.10 -10.55 -14.41
CA THR A 273 -18.25 -9.69 -14.04
C THR A 273 -17.91 -8.82 -12.85
N ASP A 274 -18.52 -7.64 -12.79
CA ASP A 274 -18.43 -6.74 -11.64
C ASP A 274 -18.88 -7.39 -10.32
N ALA A 275 -19.90 -8.25 -10.37
CA ALA A 275 -20.37 -9.05 -9.24
C ALA A 275 -19.34 -10.08 -8.78
N ASN A 276 -18.62 -10.73 -9.69
CA ASN A 276 -17.54 -11.66 -9.33
C ASN A 276 -16.38 -10.92 -8.67
N LEU A 277 -15.98 -9.77 -9.19
CA LEU A 277 -14.89 -8.96 -8.62
C LEU A 277 -15.25 -8.38 -7.25
N SER A 278 -16.46 -7.83 -7.11
CA SER A 278 -16.93 -7.28 -5.83
C SER A 278 -17.20 -8.40 -4.80
N GLY A 279 -17.73 -9.53 -5.25
CA GLY A 279 -18.02 -10.70 -4.41
C GLY A 279 -16.76 -11.45 -3.95
N LEU A 280 -15.62 -11.23 -4.60
CA LEU A 280 -14.34 -11.81 -4.21
C LEU A 280 -13.92 -11.36 -2.80
N GLY A 281 -14.25 -10.13 -2.40
CA GLY A 281 -13.95 -9.61 -1.06
C GLY A 281 -12.48 -9.26 -0.82
N ALA A 282 -11.74 -8.92 -1.88
CA ALA A 282 -10.36 -8.44 -1.77
C ALA A 282 -10.31 -7.03 -1.18
N ASP A 283 -9.34 -6.76 -0.31
CA ASP A 283 -9.11 -5.41 0.21
C ASP A 283 -8.39 -4.53 -0.83
N SER A 284 -7.55 -5.14 -1.66
CA SER A 284 -6.91 -4.49 -2.80
C SER A 284 -6.88 -5.42 -4.01
N LEU A 285 -7.50 -4.98 -5.11
CA LEU A 285 -7.60 -5.74 -6.35
C LEU A 285 -6.78 -5.05 -7.45
N LEU A 286 -5.81 -5.76 -8.02
CA LEU A 286 -5.09 -5.36 -9.23
C LEU A 286 -5.57 -6.21 -10.40
N VAL A 287 -5.90 -5.55 -11.51
CA VAL A 287 -6.27 -6.21 -12.77
C VAL A 287 -5.28 -5.80 -13.85
N GLY A 288 -4.69 -6.79 -14.52
CA GLY A 288 -3.80 -6.63 -15.67
C GLY A 288 -2.30 -6.58 -15.36
N GLY A 289 -1.90 -6.79 -14.11
CA GLY A 289 -0.51 -6.85 -13.70
C GLY A 289 -0.30 -7.64 -12.41
N HIS A 290 0.93 -7.59 -11.89
CA HIS A 290 1.25 -8.13 -10.57
C HIS A 290 2.01 -7.14 -9.70
N ARG A 291 1.82 -7.30 -8.38
CA ARG A 291 2.53 -6.54 -7.35
C ARG A 291 3.80 -7.25 -6.93
N GLN A 292 4.85 -6.47 -6.70
CA GLN A 292 6.05 -6.90 -6.03
C GLN A 292 6.42 -5.87 -4.96
N LEU A 293 6.49 -6.31 -3.71
CA LEU A 293 6.98 -5.47 -2.62
C LEU A 293 8.49 -5.21 -2.80
N THR A 294 8.90 -3.96 -2.67
CA THR A 294 10.30 -3.49 -2.66
C THR A 294 10.60 -2.73 -1.36
N GLU A 295 11.82 -2.24 -1.18
CA GLU A 295 12.17 -1.44 0.01
C GLU A 295 11.47 -0.06 0.00
N GLU A 296 11.17 0.46 -1.19
CA GLU A 296 10.58 1.78 -1.40
C GLU A 296 9.04 1.76 -1.44
N GLY A 297 8.42 0.60 -1.66
CA GLY A 297 6.97 0.47 -1.77
C GLY A 297 6.54 -0.75 -2.57
N THR A 298 5.45 -0.60 -3.33
CA THR A 298 4.92 -1.66 -4.19
C THR A 298 5.25 -1.35 -5.65
N ALA A 299 6.08 -2.19 -6.26
CA ALA A 299 6.32 -2.17 -7.69
C ALA A 299 5.20 -2.90 -8.45
N LEU A 300 4.73 -2.29 -9.53
CA LEU A 300 3.72 -2.81 -10.43
C LEU A 300 4.39 -3.20 -11.75
N GLN A 301 4.22 -4.46 -12.13
CA GLN A 301 4.62 -4.96 -13.45
C GLN A 301 3.37 -5.32 -14.26
N ILE A 302 3.24 -4.65 -15.41
CA ILE A 302 2.11 -4.83 -16.32
C ILE A 302 2.29 -6.13 -17.11
N THR A 303 1.21 -6.89 -17.22
CA THR A 303 1.14 -8.12 -18.02
C THR A 303 0.08 -8.06 -19.11
N ALA A 304 -0.92 -7.19 -18.97
CA ALA A 304 -2.01 -7.03 -19.92
C ALA A 304 -1.66 -6.05 -21.03
N GLU A 305 -2.03 -6.41 -22.27
CA GLU A 305 -2.14 -5.48 -23.37
C GLU A 305 -3.36 -4.57 -23.15
N SER A 306 -4.50 -5.13 -22.74
CA SER A 306 -5.71 -4.34 -22.49
C SER A 306 -6.50 -4.76 -21.26
N VAL A 307 -7.02 -3.76 -20.56
CA VAL A 307 -8.03 -3.89 -19.50
C VAL A 307 -9.19 -2.96 -19.84
N ARG A 308 -10.36 -3.54 -20.15
CA ARG A 308 -11.56 -2.79 -20.53
C ARG A 308 -12.70 -3.01 -19.54
N LEU A 309 -13.37 -1.94 -19.13
CA LEU A 309 -14.66 -1.98 -18.43
C LEU A 309 -15.76 -1.59 -19.41
N GLU A 310 -16.70 -2.49 -19.64
CA GLU A 310 -17.84 -2.25 -20.52
C GLU A 310 -18.92 -1.38 -19.84
N PRO A 311 -19.82 -0.73 -20.62
CA PRO A 311 -20.85 0.13 -20.06
C PRO A 311 -21.73 -0.54 -19.00
N GLY A 312 -21.94 0.16 -17.89
CA GLY A 312 -22.85 -0.27 -16.82
C GLY A 312 -22.19 -1.05 -15.69
N VAL A 313 -20.88 -1.28 -15.75
CA VAL A 313 -20.09 -1.89 -14.67
C VAL A 313 -20.20 -1.08 -13.38
N LYS A 314 -20.40 -1.77 -12.25
CA LYS A 314 -20.42 -1.15 -10.92
C LYS A 314 -19.48 -1.87 -9.96
N LEU A 315 -18.38 -1.21 -9.61
CA LEU A 315 -17.37 -1.75 -8.70
C LEU A 315 -17.30 -0.93 -7.41
N SER A 316 -17.32 -1.65 -6.28
CA SER A 316 -17.22 -1.06 -4.96
C SER A 316 -16.27 -1.92 -4.11
N LEU A 317 -15.01 -1.50 -4.06
CA LEU A 317 -13.88 -2.22 -3.46
C LEU A 317 -13.06 -1.23 -2.62
N PRO A 318 -12.32 -1.63 -1.58
CA PRO A 318 -11.52 -0.68 -0.81
C PRO A 318 -10.40 -0.06 -1.67
N GLU A 319 -9.78 -0.88 -2.53
CA GLU A 319 -8.84 -0.42 -3.55
C GLU A 319 -8.99 -1.24 -4.84
N LEU A 320 -9.09 -0.52 -5.97
CA LEU A 320 -9.02 -1.08 -7.32
C LEU A 320 -7.88 -0.42 -8.08
N LEU A 321 -6.97 -1.22 -8.63
CA LEU A 321 -5.91 -0.83 -9.55
C LEU A 321 -6.15 -1.53 -10.89
N LEU A 322 -6.23 -0.77 -11.97
CA LEU A 322 -6.27 -1.28 -13.34
C LEU A 322 -4.96 -0.89 -14.02
N VAL A 323 -4.22 -1.88 -14.54
CA VAL A 323 -2.97 -1.62 -15.25
C VAL A 323 -2.90 -2.40 -16.55
N ALA A 324 -2.50 -1.74 -17.63
CA ALA A 324 -2.33 -2.35 -18.95
C ALA A 324 -1.49 -1.43 -19.84
N THR A 325 -1.17 -1.90 -21.05
CA THR A 325 -0.77 -0.97 -22.12
C THR A 325 -1.95 -0.05 -22.49
N GLU A 326 -3.16 -0.59 -22.57
CA GLU A 326 -4.40 0.16 -22.82
C GLU A 326 -5.43 -0.10 -21.70
N VAL A 327 -5.80 0.95 -20.96
CA VAL A 327 -6.90 0.90 -19.98
C VAL A 327 -8.07 1.72 -20.50
N GLU A 328 -9.23 1.09 -20.63
CA GLU A 328 -10.46 1.73 -21.12
C GLU A 328 -11.61 1.51 -20.14
N VAL A 329 -12.26 2.60 -19.74
CA VAL A 329 -13.48 2.55 -18.94
C VAL A 329 -14.60 3.21 -19.74
N ASP A 330 -15.47 2.37 -20.28
CA ASP A 330 -16.54 2.80 -21.17
C ASP A 330 -17.87 2.97 -20.41
N ALA A 331 -18.73 3.80 -20.97
CA ALA A 331 -20.10 4.03 -20.55
C ALA A 331 -20.95 4.41 -21.77
N SER A 332 -22.26 4.41 -21.59
CA SER A 332 -23.17 4.87 -22.63
C SER A 332 -24.19 5.84 -22.06
N ALA A 333 -24.89 6.57 -22.93
CA ALA A 333 -25.98 7.47 -22.51
C ALA A 333 -27.05 6.80 -21.62
N THR A 334 -27.19 5.46 -21.68
CA THR A 334 -28.16 4.70 -20.88
C THR A 334 -27.54 3.88 -19.75
N LEU A 335 -26.25 3.54 -19.84
CA LEU A 335 -25.56 2.69 -18.87
C LEU A 335 -24.37 3.45 -18.31
N LYS A 336 -24.56 3.96 -17.09
CA LYS A 336 -23.52 4.62 -16.31
C LYS A 336 -22.59 3.60 -15.68
N THR A 337 -21.27 3.80 -15.82
CA THR A 337 -20.25 3.01 -15.15
C THR A 337 -19.81 3.71 -13.86
N GLU A 338 -19.73 2.97 -12.75
CA GLU A 338 -19.46 3.54 -11.42
C GLU A 338 -18.36 2.74 -10.72
N ILE A 339 -17.26 3.40 -10.37
CA ILE A 339 -16.14 2.81 -9.63
C ILE A 339 -15.92 3.63 -8.37
N ARG A 340 -15.99 2.97 -7.20
CA ARG A 340 -15.98 3.66 -5.92
C ARG A 340 -15.10 2.93 -4.91
N SER A 341 -14.24 3.66 -4.20
CA SER A 341 -13.53 3.08 -3.06
C SER A 341 -14.48 2.91 -1.87
N THR A 342 -14.39 1.79 -1.16
CA THR A 342 -15.14 1.57 0.10
C THR A 342 -14.29 1.80 1.34
N SER A 343 -14.97 2.02 2.47
CA SER A 343 -14.39 2.25 3.80
C SER A 343 -13.74 3.64 4.00
N PRO A 344 -13.70 4.18 5.23
CA PRO A 344 -12.88 5.35 5.54
C PRO A 344 -11.41 5.06 5.20
N PRO A 345 -10.58 6.10 4.98
CA PRO A 345 -9.21 5.89 4.55
C PRO A 345 -8.48 4.96 5.50
N SER A 346 -7.79 3.97 4.93
CA SER A 346 -7.06 2.98 5.71
C SER A 346 -6.12 3.71 6.67
N SER A 347 -6.07 3.30 7.94
CA SER A 347 -5.09 3.85 8.90
C SER A 347 -3.64 3.53 8.51
N THR A 348 -3.44 2.75 7.46
CA THR A 348 -2.13 2.54 6.84
C THR A 348 -1.72 3.80 6.07
N LYS A 349 -0.56 4.35 6.46
CA LYS A 349 0.11 5.49 5.81
C LYS A 349 0.30 5.30 4.30
N GLU A 350 0.64 6.41 3.66
CA GLU A 350 1.09 6.56 2.28
C GLU A 350 1.77 5.31 1.72
N GLU A 351 1.20 4.73 0.66
CA GLU A 351 1.83 3.67 -0.12
C GLU A 351 2.46 4.27 -1.37
N GLN A 352 3.74 3.99 -1.59
CA GLN A 352 4.38 4.30 -2.85
C GLN A 352 4.10 3.19 -3.85
N LEU A 353 3.43 3.53 -4.95
CA LEU A 353 3.31 2.68 -6.13
C LEU A 353 4.35 3.07 -7.16
N THR A 354 5.11 2.09 -7.65
CA THR A 354 6.11 2.30 -8.70
C THR A 354 5.73 1.50 -9.94
N LEU A 355 5.52 2.14 -11.09
CA LEU A 355 5.30 1.45 -12.35
C LEU A 355 6.64 1.15 -13.03
N LEU A 356 6.97 -0.14 -13.21
CA LEU A 356 8.29 -0.58 -13.70
C LEU A 356 8.48 -0.49 -15.22
N GLN A 357 7.42 -0.23 -15.96
CA GLN A 357 7.43 -0.13 -17.42
C GLN A 357 6.39 0.89 -17.91
N PRO A 358 6.54 1.47 -19.11
CA PRO A 358 5.52 2.36 -19.68
C PRO A 358 4.16 1.65 -19.77
N GLY A 359 3.10 2.33 -19.32
CA GLY A 359 1.73 1.83 -19.42
C GLY A 359 0.72 2.80 -18.82
N ALA A 360 -0.54 2.36 -18.77
CA ALA A 360 -1.66 3.07 -18.18
C ALA A 360 -2.03 2.47 -16.83
N LEU A 361 -2.32 3.34 -15.86
CA LEU A 361 -2.78 3.00 -14.53
C LEU A 361 -3.99 3.85 -14.16
N LEU A 362 -5.08 3.19 -13.78
CA LEU A 362 -6.21 3.81 -13.10
C LEU A 362 -6.35 3.19 -11.72
N ALA A 363 -6.28 4.02 -10.68
CA ALA A 363 -6.49 3.60 -9.31
C ALA A 363 -7.64 4.37 -8.65
N VAL A 364 -8.54 3.63 -8.02
CA VAL A 364 -9.57 4.15 -7.12
C VAL A 364 -9.35 3.51 -5.77
N SER A 365 -8.73 4.25 -4.85
CA SER A 365 -8.23 3.71 -3.58
C SER A 365 -8.71 4.53 -2.39
N ASN A 366 -8.93 3.84 -1.26
CA ASN A 366 -9.10 4.47 0.05
C ASN A 366 -7.76 4.75 0.76
N ARG A 367 -6.62 4.54 0.09
CA ARG A 367 -5.27 4.79 0.62
C ARG A 367 -4.72 6.09 0.06
N ASP A 368 -3.83 6.73 0.81
CA ASP A 368 -2.99 7.79 0.27
C ASP A 368 -1.89 7.12 -0.57
N ILE A 369 -1.85 7.41 -1.87
CA ILE A 369 -0.91 6.78 -2.79
C ILE A 369 0.05 7.86 -3.28
N SER A 370 1.34 7.66 -3.07
CA SER A 370 2.39 8.31 -3.86
C SER A 370 2.72 7.46 -5.07
N PHE A 371 3.10 8.10 -6.17
CA PHE A 371 3.30 7.41 -7.42
C PHE A 371 4.62 7.80 -8.07
N VAL A 372 5.35 6.79 -8.52
CA VAL A 372 6.59 6.90 -9.29
C VAL A 372 6.45 6.10 -10.57
N SER A 373 6.93 6.64 -11.69
CA SER A 373 7.04 5.91 -12.95
C SER A 373 8.51 5.78 -13.33
N ASP A 374 8.99 4.55 -13.48
CA ASP A 374 10.35 4.24 -14.00
C ASP A 374 10.33 4.00 -15.52
N GLY A 375 9.12 3.92 -16.11
CA GLY A 375 8.95 3.90 -17.55
C GLY A 375 9.13 5.31 -18.15
N GLN A 376 9.91 5.43 -19.23
CA GLN A 376 9.89 6.65 -20.03
C GLN A 376 8.47 6.91 -20.56
N LEU A 377 7.90 8.08 -20.29
CA LEU A 377 6.65 8.50 -20.92
C LEU A 377 6.93 8.91 -22.38
N GLY A 378 5.92 8.76 -23.25
CA GLY A 378 5.99 9.09 -24.69
C GLY A 378 5.90 7.88 -25.63
N THR A 379 5.37 6.73 -25.17
CA THR A 379 5.12 5.58 -26.05
C THR A 379 3.75 5.71 -26.71
N THR A 380 3.69 5.67 -28.05
CA THR A 380 2.45 5.93 -28.82
C THR A 380 1.35 4.88 -28.63
N ASP A 381 1.72 3.70 -28.13
CA ASP A 381 0.84 2.54 -28.03
C ASP A 381 0.17 2.43 -26.65
N VAL A 382 0.50 3.34 -25.72
CA VAL A 382 -0.08 3.37 -24.37
C VAL A 382 -1.23 4.36 -24.32
N ALA A 383 -2.36 3.96 -23.74
CA ALA A 383 -3.53 4.82 -23.62
C ALA A 383 -4.33 4.56 -22.34
N LEU A 384 -4.82 5.65 -21.74
CA LEU A 384 -5.86 5.63 -20.71
C LEU A 384 -7.07 6.40 -21.24
N SER A 385 -8.19 5.72 -21.43
CA SER A 385 -9.45 6.34 -21.84
C SER A 385 -10.54 6.09 -20.81
N VAL A 386 -11.22 7.16 -20.40
CA VAL A 386 -12.33 7.10 -19.46
C VAL A 386 -13.47 7.94 -20.04
N ALA A 387 -14.52 7.27 -20.48
CA ALA A 387 -15.62 7.88 -21.21
C ALA A 387 -16.44 8.87 -20.37
N ASP A 388 -17.28 9.65 -21.06
CA ASP A 388 -18.33 10.43 -20.40
C ASP A 388 -19.33 9.50 -19.70
N ASN A 389 -20.07 10.00 -18.73
CA ASN A 389 -21.00 9.19 -17.92
C ASN A 389 -20.32 8.01 -17.17
N VAL A 390 -19.02 8.09 -16.94
CA VAL A 390 -18.29 7.32 -15.92
C VAL A 390 -18.20 8.16 -14.64
N GLN A 391 -18.37 7.53 -13.48
CA GLN A 391 -18.10 8.15 -12.18
C GLN A 391 -16.99 7.41 -11.45
N LEU A 392 -15.91 8.13 -11.11
CA LEU A 392 -14.82 7.65 -10.26
C LEU A 392 -14.87 8.38 -8.92
N GLU A 393 -14.98 7.64 -7.82
CA GLU A 393 -15.19 8.21 -6.49
C GLU A 393 -14.28 7.56 -5.43
N THR A 394 -13.62 8.39 -4.63
CA THR A 394 -13.00 7.99 -3.36
C THR A 394 -13.39 8.95 -2.25
N SER A 395 -13.32 8.48 -1.00
CA SER A 395 -13.57 9.28 0.20
C SER A 395 -12.33 9.28 1.09
N GLY A 396 -11.53 10.35 0.97
CA GLY A 396 -10.32 10.54 1.77
C GLY A 396 -9.08 9.73 1.34
N GLY A 397 -9.16 8.98 0.23
CA GLY A 397 -8.02 8.26 -0.37
C GLY A 397 -7.49 8.93 -1.64
N THR A 398 -7.14 8.14 -2.65
CA THR A 398 -6.52 8.62 -3.89
C THR A 398 -7.28 8.16 -5.14
N LEU A 399 -7.56 9.10 -6.04
CA LEU A 399 -7.80 8.81 -7.45
C LEU A 399 -6.50 9.07 -8.20
N LEU A 400 -5.93 8.05 -8.84
CA LEU A 400 -4.71 8.18 -9.63
C LEU A 400 -5.01 7.75 -11.07
N LEU A 401 -4.77 8.66 -12.02
CA LEU A 401 -4.91 8.42 -13.46
C LEU A 401 -3.59 8.73 -14.14
N GLU A 402 -2.88 7.70 -14.58
CA GLU A 402 -1.56 7.83 -15.18
C GLU A 402 -1.52 7.14 -16.53
N SER A 403 -0.88 7.78 -17.52
CA SER A 403 -0.61 7.17 -18.81
C SER A 403 0.78 7.54 -19.30
N ALA A 404 1.56 6.54 -19.71
CA ALA A 404 2.81 6.76 -20.43
C ALA A 404 2.61 7.22 -21.89
N GLY A 405 1.37 7.29 -22.38
CA GLY A 405 1.06 7.77 -23.73
C GLY A 405 -0.09 8.77 -23.71
N ASP A 406 -1.21 8.42 -24.34
CA ASP A 406 -2.40 9.29 -24.41
C ASP A 406 -3.29 9.13 -23.16
N ALA A 407 -3.97 10.19 -22.76
CA ALA A 407 -4.91 10.17 -21.63
C ALA A 407 -6.16 11.02 -21.96
N ASP A 408 -7.28 10.36 -22.23
CA ASP A 408 -8.57 11.00 -22.52
C ASP A 408 -9.55 10.72 -21.37
N ILE A 409 -9.78 11.73 -20.53
CA ILE A 409 -10.58 11.60 -19.30
C ILE A 409 -11.80 12.52 -19.40
N GLN A 410 -12.97 11.94 -19.64
CA GLN A 410 -14.27 12.62 -19.75
C GLN A 410 -15.21 12.32 -18.57
N ALA A 411 -14.70 11.63 -17.55
CA ALA A 411 -15.47 11.16 -16.40
C ALA A 411 -15.74 12.24 -15.35
N THR A 412 -16.78 12.02 -14.55
CA THR A 412 -16.97 12.76 -13.29
C THR A 412 -16.03 12.20 -12.23
N LEU A 413 -15.14 13.05 -11.72
CA LEU A 413 -14.12 12.70 -10.72
C LEU A 413 -14.48 13.28 -9.35
N ALA A 414 -14.49 12.45 -8.30
CA ALA A 414 -14.79 12.89 -6.93
C ALA A 414 -13.82 12.28 -5.92
N ALA A 415 -12.85 13.06 -5.43
CA ALA A 415 -11.89 12.60 -4.43
C ALA A 415 -12.31 12.85 -2.96
N ASN A 416 -13.41 13.58 -2.72
CA ASN A 416 -14.05 13.87 -1.42
C ASN A 416 -13.09 13.91 -0.21
N GLY A 417 -12.22 14.92 -0.15
CA GLY A 417 -11.24 15.11 0.93
C GLY A 417 -9.92 14.33 0.76
N GLY A 418 -9.83 13.50 -0.28
CA GLY A 418 -8.63 12.83 -0.75
C GLY A 418 -7.86 13.62 -1.82
N VAL A 419 -7.00 12.93 -2.55
CA VAL A 419 -6.11 13.50 -3.60
C VAL A 419 -6.50 12.94 -4.98
N LEU A 420 -6.53 13.82 -5.96
CA LEU A 420 -6.58 13.47 -7.38
C LEU A 420 -5.18 13.66 -7.97
N ARG A 421 -4.55 12.57 -8.41
CA ARG A 421 -3.26 12.57 -9.08
C ARG A 421 -3.46 12.22 -10.55
N MET A 422 -2.91 13.04 -11.45
CA MET A 422 -2.98 12.78 -12.88
C MET A 422 -1.60 12.95 -13.52
N GLY A 423 -1.21 12.01 -14.39
CA GLY A 423 0.08 12.07 -15.07
C GLY A 423 0.02 11.64 -16.53
N ALA A 424 0.76 12.37 -17.36
CA ALA A 424 0.92 12.09 -18.78
C ALA A 424 2.20 12.76 -19.33
N PRO A 425 2.79 12.24 -20.43
CA PRO A 425 3.96 12.86 -21.06
C PRO A 425 3.72 14.32 -21.46
N LEU A 426 2.51 14.66 -21.90
CA LEU A 426 2.07 16.02 -22.19
C LEU A 426 0.77 16.29 -21.44
N ILE A 427 0.68 17.44 -20.77
CA ILE A 427 -0.55 17.90 -20.12
C ILE A 427 -0.92 19.27 -20.70
N PHE A 428 -2.19 19.41 -21.09
CA PHE A 428 -2.77 20.64 -21.61
C PHE A 428 -3.90 21.12 -20.70
N LEU A 429 -3.80 22.37 -20.23
CA LEU A 429 -4.82 23.02 -19.41
C LEU A 429 -5.54 24.10 -20.23
N GLY A 430 -6.87 24.10 -20.22
CA GLY A 430 -7.70 25.17 -20.77
C GLY A 430 -8.22 24.88 -22.19
N VAL A 431 -7.82 25.68 -23.18
CA VAL A 431 -8.31 25.47 -24.56
C VAL A 431 -7.58 24.28 -25.18
N VAL A 432 -8.28 23.14 -25.31
CA VAL A 432 -7.72 21.88 -25.82
C VAL A 432 -8.37 21.38 -27.12
N ASN A 433 -9.54 21.89 -27.48
CA ASN A 433 -10.31 21.42 -28.65
C ASN A 433 -9.64 21.69 -30.01
N ASP A 434 -8.64 22.56 -30.06
CA ASP A 434 -7.85 22.91 -31.25
C ASP A 434 -6.54 22.11 -31.38
N LEU A 435 -6.24 21.20 -30.43
CA LEU A 435 -5.00 20.38 -30.44
C LEU A 435 -5.01 19.28 -31.51
N GLY A 436 -6.16 18.96 -32.12
CA GLY A 436 -6.26 17.89 -33.09
C GLY A 436 -5.86 16.52 -32.51
N SER A 437 -4.88 15.86 -33.12
CA SER A 437 -4.42 14.51 -32.77
C SER A 437 -3.20 14.46 -31.84
N VAL A 438 -2.86 15.56 -31.15
CA VAL A 438 -1.75 15.56 -30.19
C VAL A 438 -2.12 14.69 -28.98
N GLN A 439 -1.32 13.67 -28.71
CA GLN A 439 -1.48 12.79 -27.54
C GLN A 439 -1.10 13.52 -26.24
N GLY A 440 -1.79 13.20 -25.15
CA GLY A 440 -1.54 13.72 -23.82
C GLY A 440 -2.83 13.98 -23.05
N LEU A 441 -2.68 14.29 -21.75
CA LEU A 441 -3.82 14.61 -20.89
C LEU A 441 -4.40 15.98 -21.23
N ARG A 442 -5.70 16.02 -21.50
CA ARG A 442 -6.43 17.24 -21.85
C ARG A 442 -7.40 17.60 -20.73
N LEU A 443 -7.09 18.66 -19.99
CA LEU A 443 -7.94 19.18 -18.93
C LEU A 443 -8.50 20.52 -19.39
N ASP A 444 -9.70 20.48 -19.98
CA ASP A 444 -10.36 21.69 -20.40
C ASP A 444 -10.93 22.48 -19.21
N ARG A 445 -11.51 23.64 -19.50
CA ARG A 445 -12.07 24.49 -18.44
C ARG A 445 -13.28 23.85 -17.74
N GLU A 446 -14.07 23.04 -18.44
CA GLU A 446 -15.24 22.39 -17.87
C GLU A 446 -14.78 21.38 -16.82
N ILE A 447 -13.86 20.47 -17.19
CA ILE A 447 -13.25 19.50 -16.27
C ILE A 447 -12.58 20.20 -15.09
N LEU A 448 -11.73 21.21 -15.33
CA LEU A 448 -11.04 21.93 -14.26
C LEU A 448 -12.02 22.65 -13.31
N SER A 449 -13.19 23.06 -13.80
CA SER A 449 -14.21 23.71 -12.98
C SER A 449 -14.94 22.73 -12.06
N GLU A 450 -15.11 21.48 -12.47
CA GLU A 450 -15.66 20.39 -11.64
C GLU A 450 -14.70 19.97 -10.52
N LEU A 451 -13.39 20.14 -10.74
CA LEU A 451 -12.34 19.81 -9.78
C LEU A 451 -12.10 20.89 -8.71
N GLN A 452 -12.87 21.98 -8.70
CA GLN A 452 -12.69 23.03 -7.70
C GLN A 452 -12.89 22.49 -6.26
N GLY A 453 -12.05 22.97 -5.33
CA GLY A 453 -11.99 22.50 -3.95
C GLY A 453 -11.26 21.17 -3.75
N SER A 454 -10.77 20.51 -4.81
CA SER A 454 -9.99 19.27 -4.71
C SER A 454 -8.51 19.54 -4.38
N ARG A 455 -7.80 18.48 -3.96
CA ARG A 455 -6.33 18.43 -3.95
C ARG A 455 -5.88 17.77 -5.26
N LEU A 456 -5.33 18.54 -6.17
CA LEU A 456 -4.95 18.09 -7.51
C LEU A 456 -3.42 18.11 -7.67
N SER A 457 -2.84 16.97 -8.04
CA SER A 457 -1.43 16.84 -8.41
C SER A 457 -1.30 16.44 -9.87
N LEU A 458 -0.51 17.20 -10.63
CA LEU A 458 -0.26 17.00 -12.05
C LEU A 458 1.21 16.66 -12.25
N ARG A 459 1.47 15.52 -12.89
CA ARG A 459 2.82 15.03 -13.20
C ARG A 459 3.06 15.01 -14.70
N SER A 460 4.12 15.65 -15.17
CA SER A 460 4.45 15.62 -16.60
C SER A 460 5.95 15.61 -16.85
N ASP A 461 6.36 14.87 -17.88
CA ASP A 461 7.76 14.83 -18.33
C ASP A 461 8.12 16.04 -19.21
N ASN A 462 7.12 16.84 -19.59
CA ASN A 462 7.28 18.08 -20.35
C ASN A 462 6.64 19.25 -19.59
N PRO A 463 6.93 20.51 -19.95
CA PRO A 463 6.17 21.63 -19.42
C PRO A 463 4.67 21.44 -19.63
N ILE A 464 3.90 21.70 -18.58
CA ILE A 464 2.44 21.70 -18.66
C ILE A 464 2.03 22.91 -19.50
N SER A 465 1.32 22.66 -20.60
CA SER A 465 0.88 23.69 -21.53
C SER A 465 -0.40 24.35 -21.01
N VAL A 466 -0.30 25.63 -20.67
CA VAL A 466 -1.41 26.46 -20.21
C VAL A 466 -1.93 27.28 -21.37
N ARG A 467 -3.18 27.02 -21.76
CA ARG A 467 -3.77 27.53 -23.00
C ARG A 467 -5.04 28.33 -22.75
N GLY A 468 -5.08 29.55 -23.30
CA GLY A 468 -6.20 30.46 -23.09
C GLY A 468 -6.36 30.93 -21.63
N ALA A 469 -7.60 31.25 -21.24
CA ALA A 469 -7.95 31.65 -19.87
C ALA A 469 -8.54 30.49 -19.06
N LEU A 470 -8.05 30.28 -17.84
CA LEU A 470 -8.53 29.23 -16.92
C LEU A 470 -9.61 29.75 -15.95
N GLY A 471 -9.37 30.88 -15.28
CA GLY A 471 -10.35 31.60 -14.45
C GLY A 471 -11.13 32.65 -15.23
N ASP A 472 -12.11 33.31 -14.60
CA ASP A 472 -12.74 34.51 -15.17
C ASP A 472 -11.91 35.75 -14.83
N SER A 473 -11.10 36.18 -15.80
CA SER A 473 -10.24 37.35 -15.68
C SER A 473 -10.99 38.67 -15.65
N SER A 474 -12.23 38.72 -16.16
CA SER A 474 -13.05 39.94 -16.18
C SER A 474 -13.62 40.27 -14.79
N THR A 475 -13.88 39.24 -14.00
CA THR A 475 -14.36 39.35 -12.61
C THR A 475 -13.28 39.04 -11.56
N ASN A 476 -12.06 38.71 -12.02
CA ASN A 476 -10.94 38.25 -11.19
C ASN A 476 -11.34 37.07 -10.29
N GLN A 477 -12.07 36.11 -10.85
CA GLN A 477 -12.47 34.86 -10.19
C GLN A 477 -11.55 33.72 -10.66
N PRO A 478 -10.65 33.19 -9.80
CA PRO A 478 -9.83 32.03 -10.13
C PRO A 478 -10.64 30.74 -10.18
N LEU A 479 -10.08 29.71 -10.82
CA LEU A 479 -10.44 28.34 -10.45
C LEU A 479 -9.78 28.02 -9.11
N GLN A 480 -10.60 27.76 -8.09
CA GLN A 480 -10.14 27.59 -6.70
C GLN A 480 -10.02 26.10 -6.33
N PHE A 481 -8.84 25.68 -5.89
CA PHE A 481 -8.54 24.34 -5.40
C PHE A 481 -8.24 24.38 -3.90
N ALA A 482 -8.18 23.21 -3.25
CA ALA A 482 -7.61 23.09 -1.91
C ALA A 482 -6.08 23.06 -2.00
N GLN A 483 -5.53 22.23 -2.88
CA GLN A 483 -4.10 22.13 -3.15
C GLN A 483 -3.86 21.93 -4.65
N LEU A 484 -2.83 22.57 -5.19
CA LEU A 484 -2.33 22.31 -6.54
C LEU A 484 -0.85 21.94 -6.47
N GLU A 485 -0.50 20.79 -7.00
CA GLU A 485 0.89 20.34 -7.15
C GLU A 485 1.22 20.21 -8.64
N PHE A 486 2.29 20.87 -9.06
CA PHE A 486 2.85 20.74 -10.40
C PHE A 486 4.23 20.09 -10.30
N ASN A 487 4.31 18.81 -10.66
CA ASN A 487 5.57 18.07 -10.78
C ASN A 487 5.93 17.92 -12.26
N ALA A 488 6.67 18.89 -12.79
CA ALA A 488 7.05 18.97 -14.19
C ALA A 488 8.26 19.90 -14.39
N PRO A 489 8.93 19.88 -15.55
CA PRO A 489 9.93 20.87 -15.90
C PRO A 489 9.43 22.32 -15.86
N GLY A 490 8.12 22.56 -15.89
CA GLY A 490 7.58 23.91 -15.76
C GLY A 490 6.15 24.08 -16.24
N LEU A 491 5.71 25.34 -16.30
CA LEU A 491 4.49 25.78 -16.97
C LEU A 491 4.86 26.57 -18.23
N GLN A 492 4.20 26.25 -19.34
CA GLN A 492 4.39 26.93 -20.61
C GLN A 492 3.09 27.54 -21.11
N GLY A 493 3.09 28.85 -21.34
CA GLY A 493 1.99 29.54 -22.00
C GLY A 493 1.97 29.29 -23.51
N ASN A 494 0.84 28.84 -24.06
CA ASN A 494 0.62 28.69 -25.50
C ASN A 494 -0.80 29.14 -25.88
N ASN A 495 -0.99 29.79 -27.03
CA ASN A 495 -2.30 30.25 -27.48
C ASN A 495 -3.03 31.07 -26.39
N ASN A 496 -2.33 32.05 -25.83
CA ASN A 496 -2.70 32.81 -24.64
C ASN A 496 -2.56 34.33 -24.82
N ALA A 497 -2.44 34.82 -26.06
CA ALA A 497 -2.46 36.24 -26.39
C ALA A 497 -3.71 36.92 -25.82
N ASP A 498 -3.50 38.05 -25.13
CA ASP A 498 -4.54 38.81 -24.44
C ASP A 498 -5.35 38.00 -23.38
N GLN A 499 -4.83 36.85 -22.93
CA GLN A 499 -5.47 36.01 -21.91
C GLN A 499 -4.75 36.06 -20.56
N ILE A 500 -5.51 35.76 -19.51
CA ILE A 500 -4.99 35.56 -18.15
C ILE A 500 -5.37 34.15 -17.69
N ALA A 501 -4.37 33.30 -17.48
CA ALA A 501 -4.53 32.04 -16.78
C ALA A 501 -4.53 32.31 -15.26
N LEU A 502 -5.71 32.26 -14.65
CA LEU A 502 -5.92 32.60 -13.24
C LEU A 502 -6.32 31.34 -12.44
N LEU A 503 -5.44 30.90 -11.54
CA LEU A 503 -5.61 29.74 -10.65
C LEU A 503 -5.42 30.16 -9.19
N ALA A 504 -6.11 29.47 -8.29
CA ALA A 504 -5.92 29.66 -6.85
C ALA A 504 -6.00 28.35 -6.07
N ALA A 505 -5.27 28.26 -4.96
CA ALA A 505 -5.36 27.15 -4.01
C ALA A 505 -5.06 27.61 -2.58
N ASP A 506 -5.24 26.78 -1.55
CA ASP A 506 -4.65 27.09 -0.25
C ASP A 506 -3.12 26.94 -0.31
N GLU A 507 -2.64 25.91 -1.01
CA GLU A 507 -1.23 25.69 -1.29
C GLU A 507 -1.00 25.39 -2.78
N ILE A 508 0.02 26.02 -3.35
CA ILE A 508 0.51 25.70 -4.70
C ILE A 508 1.97 25.25 -4.58
N GLN A 509 2.25 24.05 -5.06
CA GLN A 509 3.56 23.42 -5.02
C GLN A 509 4.15 23.29 -6.43
N PHE A 510 5.44 23.58 -6.55
CA PHE A 510 6.24 23.41 -7.76
C PHE A 510 7.38 22.45 -7.48
N SER A 511 7.54 21.45 -8.34
CA SER A 511 8.64 20.48 -8.25
C SER A 511 9.00 19.95 -9.63
N ASN A 512 10.20 19.41 -9.75
CA ASN A 512 10.63 18.63 -10.90
C ASN A 512 11.46 17.45 -10.38
N LEU A 513 10.76 16.53 -9.70
CA LEU A 513 11.39 15.44 -8.96
C LEU A 513 12.12 14.45 -9.88
N SER A 514 11.66 14.34 -11.13
CA SER A 514 12.32 13.56 -12.18
C SER A 514 13.60 14.24 -12.72
N SER A 515 13.91 15.46 -12.28
CA SER A 515 15.08 16.24 -12.71
C SER A 515 15.18 16.37 -14.24
N ILE A 516 14.03 16.42 -14.94
CA ILE A 516 14.01 16.46 -16.39
C ILE A 516 14.39 17.88 -16.82
N PRO A 517 15.48 18.08 -17.57
CA PRO A 517 15.90 19.40 -17.98
C PRO A 517 14.95 19.95 -19.04
N LEU A 518 14.63 21.24 -18.95
CA LEU A 518 13.89 21.91 -20.00
C LEU A 518 14.79 22.15 -21.23
N THR A 519 14.63 21.34 -22.27
CA THR A 519 15.44 21.43 -23.51
C THR A 519 14.84 22.34 -24.57
N THR A 520 13.53 22.63 -24.48
CA THR A 520 12.81 23.55 -25.38
C THR A 520 11.87 24.43 -24.57
N HIS A 521 11.98 25.75 -24.72
CA HIS A 521 11.04 26.71 -24.13
C HIS A 521 10.51 27.65 -25.22
N SER A 522 9.34 28.23 -25.00
CA SER A 522 8.77 29.19 -25.94
C SER A 522 9.49 30.51 -25.73
N GLU A 523 10.49 30.80 -26.57
CA GLU A 523 11.36 31.99 -26.42
C GLU A 523 10.60 33.32 -26.50
N LYS A 524 9.35 33.32 -26.96
CA LYS A 524 8.54 34.52 -27.09
C LYS A 524 7.19 34.36 -26.40
N ALA A 525 7.03 35.07 -25.29
CA ALA A 525 5.72 35.32 -24.69
C ALA A 525 4.74 35.91 -25.71
N GLU A 526 3.51 35.40 -25.74
CA GLU A 526 2.44 36.03 -26.53
C GLU A 526 2.07 37.38 -25.90
N VAL A 527 1.63 38.33 -26.73
CA VAL A 527 1.34 39.71 -26.29
C VAL A 527 0.24 39.70 -25.20
N ASN A 528 0.46 40.46 -24.12
CA ASN A 528 -0.46 40.60 -22.99
C ASN A 528 -0.82 39.28 -22.28
N SER A 529 -0.09 38.19 -22.53
CA SER A 529 -0.30 36.91 -21.86
C SER A 529 0.14 36.96 -20.39
N LYS A 530 -0.69 36.46 -19.48
CA LYS A 530 -0.37 36.43 -18.05
C LYS A 530 -0.70 35.11 -17.39
N LEU A 531 0.18 34.66 -16.51
CA LEU A 531 -0.11 33.62 -15.52
C LEU A 531 -0.29 34.30 -14.16
N LYS A 532 -1.39 34.03 -13.48
CA LYS A 532 -1.65 34.54 -12.13
C LYS A 532 -2.02 33.39 -11.21
N LEU A 533 -1.17 33.15 -10.21
CA LEU A 533 -1.33 32.12 -9.20
C LEU A 533 -1.59 32.79 -7.85
N GLN A 534 -2.65 32.38 -7.17
CA GLN A 534 -3.02 32.91 -5.87
C GLN A 534 -3.03 31.79 -4.83
N ALA A 535 -2.32 31.95 -3.72
CA ALA A 535 -2.25 30.93 -2.69
C ALA A 535 -2.29 31.51 -1.29
N ASN A 536 -2.57 30.67 -0.29
CA ASN A 536 -2.11 31.01 1.05
C ASN A 536 -0.60 30.87 1.13
N GLN A 537 -0.05 29.79 0.57
CA GLN A 537 1.39 29.59 0.49
C GLN A 537 1.85 28.93 -0.81
N PHE A 538 3.05 29.29 -1.23
CA PHE A 538 3.79 28.57 -2.27
C PHE A 538 4.84 27.67 -1.64
N VAL A 539 5.02 26.47 -2.18
CA VAL A 539 6.11 25.55 -1.85
C VAL A 539 6.89 25.26 -3.12
N GLN A 540 8.20 25.43 -3.08
CA GLN A 540 9.11 25.00 -4.15
C GLN A 540 9.95 23.86 -3.59
N GLU A 541 9.74 22.66 -4.10
CA GLU A 541 10.56 21.50 -3.77
C GLU A 541 11.73 21.32 -4.74
N ASP A 542 12.41 20.18 -4.65
CA ASP A 542 13.51 19.78 -5.51
C ASP A 542 13.19 19.89 -7.01
N GLY A 543 14.21 20.29 -7.76
CA GLY A 543 14.21 20.35 -9.20
C GLY A 543 13.96 21.74 -9.78
N ASP A 544 14.52 21.96 -10.97
CA ASP A 544 14.35 23.22 -11.70
C ASP A 544 12.95 23.33 -12.29
N PHE A 545 12.31 24.49 -12.09
CA PHE A 545 10.95 24.77 -12.55
C PHE A 545 10.90 26.06 -13.39
N TYR A 546 10.40 25.94 -14.62
CA TYR A 546 10.41 27.02 -15.60
C TYR A 546 9.01 27.59 -15.82
N LEU A 547 8.90 28.93 -15.88
CA LEU A 547 7.69 29.67 -16.18
C LEU A 547 7.92 30.42 -17.51
N SER A 548 7.50 29.78 -18.61
CA SER A 548 7.79 30.25 -19.97
C SER A 548 6.53 30.58 -20.76
N GLY A 549 6.64 31.34 -21.84
CA GLY A 549 5.49 31.68 -22.70
C GLY A 549 4.47 32.68 -22.11
N PHE A 550 4.83 33.40 -21.04
CA PHE A 550 4.00 34.46 -20.44
C PHE A 550 4.73 35.80 -20.45
N GLU A 551 4.04 36.89 -20.76
CA GLU A 551 4.62 38.24 -20.67
C GLU A 551 4.87 38.62 -19.20
N ALA A 552 3.94 38.24 -18.32
CA ALA A 552 4.08 38.40 -16.89
C ALA A 552 3.54 37.18 -16.11
N VAL A 553 4.22 36.86 -15.02
CA VAL A 553 3.76 35.90 -14.01
C VAL A 553 3.58 36.62 -12.68
N ASP A 554 2.38 36.51 -12.13
CA ASP A 554 2.00 37.08 -10.84
C ASP A 554 1.82 35.93 -9.82
N LEU A 555 2.67 35.89 -8.80
CA LEU A 555 2.59 34.95 -7.67
C LEU A 555 2.12 35.73 -6.43
N ASP A 556 0.87 35.52 -6.01
CA ASP A 556 0.26 36.21 -4.88
C ASP A 556 0.01 35.22 -3.71
N ALA A 557 0.85 35.26 -2.67
CA ALA A 557 0.71 34.46 -1.45
C ALA A 557 0.29 35.30 -0.23
N THR A 558 -0.66 34.80 0.56
CA THR A 558 -1.13 35.54 1.76
C THR A 558 -0.36 35.19 3.05
N ARG A 559 0.37 34.07 3.10
CA ARG A 559 1.09 33.56 4.28
C ARG A 559 2.59 33.36 4.08
N GLY A 560 3.04 33.02 2.86
CA GLY A 560 4.48 32.90 2.58
C GLY A 560 4.82 32.13 1.30
N TRP A 561 6.10 32.13 0.95
CA TRP A 561 6.71 31.25 -0.04
C TRP A 561 7.87 30.49 0.62
N HIS A 562 7.81 29.17 0.59
CA HIS A 562 8.80 28.26 1.17
C HIS A 562 9.58 27.53 0.08
N PHE A 563 10.89 27.39 0.26
CA PHE A 563 11.75 26.54 -0.55
C PHE A 563 12.25 25.38 0.30
N ASP A 564 12.07 24.15 -0.18
CA ASP A 564 12.50 22.93 0.50
C ASP A 564 13.29 22.05 -0.47
N GLY A 565 14.62 22.08 -0.35
CA GLY A 565 15.54 21.31 -1.18
C GLY A 565 16.40 22.15 -2.14
N GLU A 566 16.82 21.55 -3.26
CA GLU A 566 17.64 22.16 -4.30
C GLU A 566 16.81 22.49 -5.54
N SER A 567 16.64 23.79 -5.83
CA SER A 567 15.76 24.22 -6.92
C SER A 567 16.15 25.55 -7.56
N GLN A 568 15.81 25.68 -8.85
CA GLN A 568 15.82 26.95 -9.57
C GLN A 568 14.43 27.23 -10.14
N LEU A 569 13.79 28.32 -9.74
CA LEU A 569 12.62 28.86 -10.43
C LEU A 569 13.06 29.93 -11.43
N LEU A 570 12.77 29.72 -12.72
CA LEU A 570 13.09 30.65 -13.80
C LEU A 570 11.82 31.16 -14.50
N ALA A 571 11.63 32.47 -14.57
CA ALA A 571 10.60 33.09 -15.40
C ALA A 571 11.21 33.82 -16.61
N ASP A 572 10.72 33.51 -17.83
CA ASP A 572 11.17 34.19 -19.06
C ASP A 572 10.58 35.63 -19.16
N GLY A 573 9.39 35.82 -18.60
CA GLY A 573 8.70 37.10 -18.54
C GLY A 573 9.06 37.97 -17.33
N LYS A 574 8.19 38.94 -17.04
CA LYS A 574 8.23 39.67 -15.75
C LYS A 574 7.71 38.75 -14.65
N LEU A 575 8.40 38.69 -13.51
CA LEU A 575 7.96 37.96 -12.33
C LEU A 575 7.58 38.95 -11.23
N ASN A 576 6.32 38.93 -10.81
CA ASN A 576 5.82 39.75 -9.73
C ASN A 576 5.39 38.85 -8.58
N VAL A 577 6.04 38.97 -7.42
CA VAL A 577 5.79 38.18 -6.23
C VAL A 577 5.21 39.09 -5.17
N LYS A 578 4.00 38.78 -4.69
CA LYS A 578 3.41 39.43 -3.51
C LYS A 578 3.29 38.42 -2.40
N THR A 579 4.08 38.57 -1.35
CA THR A 579 4.09 37.62 -0.23
C THR A 579 4.57 38.32 1.05
N PRO A 580 4.06 37.98 2.24
CA PRO A 580 4.56 38.56 3.48
C PRO A 580 5.91 37.94 3.90
N LEU A 581 6.26 36.76 3.38
CA LEU A 581 7.43 36.00 3.78
C LEU A 581 7.99 35.19 2.59
N ILE A 582 9.30 35.19 2.45
CA ILE A 582 10.04 34.24 1.62
C ILE A 582 11.09 33.58 2.52
N THR A 583 11.11 32.25 2.60
CA THR A 583 12.01 31.50 3.49
C THR A 583 12.37 30.14 2.91
N ALA A 584 13.42 29.52 3.41
CA ALA A 584 13.89 28.21 2.96
C ALA A 584 14.15 27.27 4.15
N ALA A 585 14.02 25.96 3.93
CA ALA A 585 14.29 24.92 4.90
C ALA A 585 15.81 24.78 5.17
N ALA A 586 16.17 24.00 6.18
CA ALA A 586 17.57 23.88 6.59
C ALA A 586 18.39 23.18 5.50
N GLY A 587 19.51 23.77 5.11
CA GLY A 587 20.37 23.23 4.06
C GLY A 587 19.85 23.39 2.62
N SER A 588 18.66 23.95 2.40
CA SER A 588 18.10 24.15 1.07
C SER A 588 18.91 25.13 0.23
N GLN A 589 19.02 24.87 -1.06
CA GLN A 589 19.68 25.71 -2.05
C GLN A 589 18.68 26.12 -3.12
N ALA A 590 18.19 27.35 -3.05
CA ALA A 590 17.16 27.83 -3.94
C ALA A 590 17.60 29.07 -4.71
N GLN A 591 17.10 29.19 -5.93
CA GLN A 591 17.33 30.36 -6.76
C GLN A 591 16.06 30.80 -7.46
N VAL A 592 15.80 32.11 -7.45
CA VAL A 592 14.69 32.73 -8.20
C VAL A 592 15.24 33.68 -9.24
N ARG A 593 14.95 33.43 -10.52
CA ARG A 593 15.40 34.25 -11.63
C ARG A 593 14.24 34.70 -12.49
N ALA A 594 14.28 35.95 -12.92
CA ALA A 594 13.41 36.48 -13.97
C ALA A 594 14.30 37.06 -15.07
N GLN A 595 14.07 36.69 -16.33
CA GLN A 595 14.86 37.21 -17.45
C GLN A 595 14.58 38.69 -17.73
N GLN A 596 13.39 39.18 -17.36
CA GLN A 596 13.03 40.60 -17.43
C GLN A 596 13.17 41.28 -16.06
N SER A 597 12.05 41.56 -15.38
CA SER A 597 12.03 42.21 -14.06
C SER A 597 11.49 41.27 -13.01
N LEU A 598 12.15 41.21 -11.86
CA LEU A 598 11.64 40.61 -10.62
C LEU A 598 11.16 41.73 -9.68
N THR A 599 9.88 41.71 -9.31
CA THR A 599 9.30 42.61 -8.30
C THR A 599 8.85 41.80 -7.10
N VAL A 600 9.30 42.16 -5.90
CA VAL A 600 8.81 41.57 -4.65
C VAL A 600 8.11 42.64 -3.84
N ALA A 601 6.86 42.39 -3.43
CA ALA A 601 6.04 43.32 -2.68
C ALA A 601 5.25 42.62 -1.57
N THR A 602 4.74 43.40 -0.62
CA THR A 602 3.77 42.91 0.36
C THR A 602 2.39 42.76 -0.28
N PRO A 603 1.62 41.70 0.03
CA PRO A 603 0.27 41.57 -0.48
C PRO A 603 -0.66 42.63 0.11
N SER A 604 -1.76 42.92 -0.59
CA SER A 604 -2.80 43.85 -0.09
C SER A 604 -3.59 43.28 1.09
N THR A 605 -3.57 41.96 1.24
CA THR A 605 -4.16 41.19 2.33
C THR A 605 -3.16 40.14 2.81
N SER A 606 -2.84 40.11 4.10
CA SER A 606 -1.96 39.11 4.70
C SER A 606 -2.73 38.23 5.70
N GLY A 607 -2.59 36.92 5.57
CA GLY A 607 -3.03 35.95 6.59
C GLY A 607 -1.99 35.83 7.73
N PRO A 608 -2.21 34.93 8.71
CA PRO A 608 -1.16 34.59 9.67
C PRO A 608 0.05 34.04 8.91
N LEU A 609 1.25 34.51 9.27
CA LEU A 609 2.50 34.04 8.66
C LEU A 609 2.53 32.51 8.64
N SER A 610 3.11 31.94 7.58
CA SER A 610 3.32 30.51 7.51
C SER A 610 4.17 30.03 8.70
N GLU A 611 3.95 28.80 9.15
CA GLU A 611 4.70 28.21 10.28
C GLU A 611 6.16 27.92 9.92
N PHE A 612 6.52 27.99 8.63
CA PHE A 612 7.87 27.77 8.15
C PHE A 612 8.85 28.78 8.76
N LYS A 613 9.86 28.24 9.46
CA LYS A 613 10.99 28.99 10.00
C LYS A 613 12.14 28.92 9.02
N SER A 614 12.95 29.99 8.95
CA SER A 614 14.22 29.94 8.22
C SER A 614 15.12 28.87 8.83
N GLY A 615 15.55 27.94 7.99
CA GLY A 615 16.45 26.86 8.36
C GLY A 615 17.91 27.29 8.40
N LEU A 616 18.69 26.68 9.30
CA LEU A 616 20.13 26.91 9.36
C LEU A 616 20.79 26.42 8.06
N GLY A 617 21.71 27.22 7.50
CA GLY A 617 22.48 26.82 6.31
C GLY A 617 21.73 26.95 4.98
N ALA A 618 20.51 27.49 4.97
CA ALA A 618 19.78 27.76 3.75
C ALA A 618 20.46 28.85 2.89
N ASN A 619 20.46 28.67 1.58
CA ASN A 619 20.98 29.63 0.61
C ASN A 619 19.89 29.94 -0.42
N LEU A 620 19.39 31.19 -0.40
CA LEU A 620 18.40 31.69 -1.35
C LEU A 620 19.04 32.83 -2.16
N ILE A 621 19.15 32.65 -3.48
CA ILE A 621 19.84 33.56 -4.40
C ILE A 621 18.88 34.26 -5.35
#